data_AF-A0A9E2U3H8-F1
#
_entry.id   AF-A0A9E2U3H8-F1
#
_cell.length_a   1.000
_cell.length_b   1.000
_cell.length_c   1.000
_cell.angle_alpha   90.00
_cell.angle_beta   90.00
_cell.angle_gamma   90.00
#
_symmetry.space_group_name_H-M   'P 1'
#
loop_
_entity.id
_entity.type
_entity.pdbx_description
1 polymer ?
#
loop_
_entity_poly.entity_id
_entity_poly.type
_entity_poly.pdbx_seq_one_letter_code
_entity_poly.pdbx_strand_id
1 'polypeptide(L)' 'AVKIVASSGFGPAKCRMMAAANAPIDVIGTGSYLPELWSETYATADIIAYDGIPMVKAGREFLLRHVDSRPG' A
#
# COMPACT_ATOMS: atom_id res chain seq x y z
N ALA A 1 -14.62 18.69 12.43
CA ALA A 1 -13.26 18.14 12.29
C ALA A 1 -13.35 16.76 11.66
N VAL A 2 -12.41 16.40 10.78
CA VAL A 2 -12.31 15.05 10.18
C VAL A 2 -11.30 14.21 10.98
N LYS A 3 -11.47 12.89 10.97
CA LYS A 3 -10.49 11.95 11.56
C LYS A 3 -9.62 11.34 10.48
N ILE A 4 -8.33 11.19 10.74
CA ILE A 4 -7.31 10.67 9.83
C ILE A 4 -6.74 9.35 10.37
N VAL A 5 -6.81 8.30 9.55
CA VAL A 5 -6.19 7.00 9.81
C VAL A 5 -4.98 6.83 8.88
N ALA A 6 -3.81 6.54 9.46
CA ALA A 6 -2.58 6.34 8.71
C ALA A 6 -2.15 4.87 8.73
N SER A 7 -2.01 4.23 7.56
CA SER A 7 -1.72 2.79 7.45
C SER A 7 -0.62 2.41 6.44
N SER A 8 0.17 3.39 5.98
CA SER A 8 1.24 3.17 4.99
C SER A 8 2.53 2.65 5.61
N GLY A 9 2.52 1.40 6.06
CA GLY A 9 3.70 0.72 6.61
C GLY A 9 4.31 1.46 7.81
N PHE A 10 3.50 1.78 8.81
CA PHE A 10 3.95 2.46 10.01
C PHE A 10 4.67 1.47 10.95
N GLY A 11 5.90 1.85 11.32
CA GLY A 11 6.68 1.26 12.40
C GLY A 11 7.17 2.35 13.37
N PRO A 12 7.87 1.99 14.45
CA PRO A 12 8.15 2.90 15.57
C PRO A 12 8.86 4.20 15.17
N ALA A 13 9.83 4.14 14.25
CA ALA A 13 10.55 5.32 13.78
C ALA A 13 9.64 6.31 13.05
N LYS A 14 8.76 5.82 12.15
CA LYS A 14 7.81 6.65 11.42
C LYS A 14 6.77 7.26 12.37
N CYS A 15 6.28 6.50 13.35
CA CYS A 15 5.38 7.01 14.39
C CYS A 15 6.00 8.19 15.16
N ARG A 16 7.26 8.04 15.62
CA ARG A 16 7.97 9.13 16.33
C ARG A 16 8.18 10.37 15.45
N MET A 17 8.52 10.18 14.18
CA MET A 17 8.67 11.28 13.23
C MET A 17 7.36 12.05 13.03
N MET A 18 6.24 11.34 12.82
CA MET A 18 4.94 11.99 12.63
C MET A 18 4.46 12.72 13.89
N ALA A 19 4.73 12.16 15.07
CA ALA A 19 4.47 12.82 16.34
C ALA A 19 5.31 14.09 16.52
N ALA A 20 6.61 14.04 16.23
CA ALA A 20 7.49 15.20 16.30
C ALA A 20 7.09 16.31 15.32
N ALA A 21 6.50 15.95 14.18
CA ALA A 21 5.97 16.88 13.19
C ALA A 21 4.56 17.43 13.54
N ASN A 22 3.94 17.00 14.65
CA ASN A 22 2.54 17.29 14.98
C ASN A 22 1.59 17.00 13.80
N ALA A 23 1.84 15.92 13.06
CA ALA A 23 1.02 15.55 11.93
C ALA A 23 -0.42 15.24 12.39
N PRO A 24 -1.46 15.67 11.65
CA PRO A 24 -2.85 15.43 12.04
C PRO A 24 -3.22 13.97 11.78
N ILE A 25 -3.00 13.10 12.77
CA ILE A 25 -3.30 11.66 12.71
C ILE A 25 -4.02 11.26 14.00
N ASP A 26 -5.20 10.68 13.86
CA ASP A 26 -6.00 10.19 14.99
C ASP A 26 -5.66 8.73 15.33
N VAL A 27 -5.38 7.91 14.31
CA VAL A 27 -5.10 6.47 14.47
C VAL A 27 -4.02 6.01 13.50
N ILE A 28 -3.12 5.16 13.99
CA ILE A 28 -2.10 4.48 13.16
C ILE A 28 -2.46 2.99 13.08
N GLY A 29 -2.66 2.50 11.85
CA GLY A 29 -2.75 1.08 11.54
C GLY A 29 -1.39 0.54 11.12
N THR A 30 -1.01 -0.62 11.66
CA THR A 30 0.23 -1.29 11.31
C THR A 30 -0.06 -2.72 10.84
N GLY A 31 0.67 -3.17 9.82
CA GLY A 31 0.47 -4.48 9.18
C GLY A 31 1.77 -5.27 9.12
N SER A 32 2.64 -4.93 8.16
CA SER A 32 3.92 -5.64 7.92
C SER A 32 4.94 -5.57 9.08
N TYR A 33 4.72 -4.72 10.09
CA TYR A 33 5.55 -4.66 11.29
C TYR A 33 5.11 -5.65 12.38
N LEU A 34 3.93 -6.27 12.28
CA LEU A 34 3.37 -7.14 13.31
C LEU A 34 3.74 -8.64 13.29
N PRO A 35 4.49 -9.20 12.31
CA PRO A 35 5.06 -10.55 12.46
C PRO A 35 6.60 -10.56 12.54
N GLU A 36 7.13 -11.28 13.53
CA GLU A 36 8.57 -11.55 13.73
C GLU A 36 9.15 -12.58 12.74
N LEU A 37 8.30 -13.35 12.02
CA LEU A 37 8.72 -14.30 10.98
C LEU A 37 8.45 -13.74 9.58
N TRP A 38 9.52 -13.51 8.81
CA TRP A 38 9.54 -12.71 7.58
C TRP A 38 9.45 -13.48 6.25
N SER A 39 9.31 -14.81 6.22
CA SER A 39 9.50 -15.54 4.96
C SER A 39 8.29 -15.64 4.01
N GLU A 40 7.06 -15.26 4.38
CA GLU A 40 5.88 -15.70 3.57
C GLU A 40 4.83 -14.65 3.15
N THR A 41 4.99 -13.35 3.42
CA THR A 41 3.92 -12.37 3.09
C THR A 41 4.39 -11.10 2.37
N TYR A 42 5.33 -11.22 1.43
CA TYR A 42 5.61 -10.16 0.44
C TYR A 42 4.98 -10.52 -0.92
N ALA A 43 3.66 -10.70 -0.94
CA ALA A 43 2.89 -10.81 -2.17
C ALA A 43 1.93 -9.62 -2.27
N THR A 44 2.04 -8.84 -3.34
CA THR A 44 1.02 -7.85 -3.72
C THR A 44 0.19 -8.45 -4.84
N ALA A 45 -1.13 -8.38 -4.71
CA ALA A 45 -2.05 -8.67 -5.81
C ALA A 45 -2.64 -7.33 -6.25
N ASP A 46 -2.24 -6.86 -7.41
CA ASP A 46 -2.74 -5.62 -7.99
C ASP A 46 -3.81 -5.94 -9.04
N ILE A 47 -4.91 -5.18 -9.01
CA ILE A 47 -5.91 -5.23 -10.08
C ILE A 47 -5.36 -4.44 -11.26
N ILE A 48 -5.26 -5.10 -12.42
CA ILE A 48 -4.71 -4.54 -13.66
C ILE A 48 -5.74 -4.41 -14.79
N ALA A 49 -6.95 -4.92 -14.60
CA ALA A 49 -8.06 -4.79 -15.53
C ALA A 49 -9.41 -4.93 -14.82
N TYR A 50 -10.43 -4.26 -15.36
CA TYR A 50 -11.84 -4.45 -15.00
C TYR A 50 -12.60 -4.79 -16.28
N ASP A 51 -13.34 -5.89 -16.29
CA ASP A 51 -14.08 -6.38 -17.48
C ASP A 51 -13.22 -6.45 -18.75
N GLY A 52 -11.97 -6.88 -18.60
CA GLY A 52 -10.99 -6.96 -19.69
C GLY A 52 -10.41 -5.61 -20.13
N ILE A 53 -10.91 -4.48 -19.61
CA ILE A 53 -10.38 -3.15 -19.89
C ILE A 53 -9.16 -2.90 -18.97
N PRO A 54 -7.96 -2.68 -19.52
CA PRO A 54 -6.75 -2.46 -18.72
C PRO A 54 -6.84 -1.16 -17.92
N MET A 55 -6.67 -1.25 -16.60
CA MET A 55 -6.75 -0.11 -15.69
C MET A 55 -5.93 -0.40 -14.43
N VAL A 56 -5.14 0.58 -13.99
CA VAL A 56 -4.30 0.49 -12.79
C VAL A 56 -4.39 1.77 -11.97
N LYS A 57 -3.96 1.70 -10.71
CA LYS A 57 -3.77 2.89 -9.88
C LYS A 57 -2.69 3.79 -10.49
N ALA A 58 -2.91 5.10 -10.44
CA ALA A 58 -1.91 6.07 -10.88
C ALA A 58 -0.53 5.80 -10.23
N GLY A 59 0.52 5.77 -11.03
CA GLY A 59 1.89 5.37 -10.64
C GLY A 59 2.17 3.86 -10.75
N ARG A 60 1.21 3.05 -11.21
CA ARG A 60 1.36 1.60 -11.46
C ARG A 60 1.22 1.24 -12.95
N GLU A 61 1.31 2.21 -13.86
CA GLU A 61 1.15 2.05 -15.32
C GLU A 61 2.14 1.04 -15.91
N PHE A 62 3.29 0.85 -15.27
CA PHE A 62 4.28 -0.16 -15.66
C PHE A 62 3.73 -1.60 -15.64
N LEU A 63 2.69 -1.88 -14.84
CA LEU A 63 2.05 -3.21 -14.78
C LEU A 63 1.25 -3.55 -16.05
N LEU A 64 0.81 -2.55 -16.82
CA LEU A 64 0.05 -2.76 -18.07
C LEU A 64 0.91 -3.44 -19.15
N ARG A 65 2.24 -3.26 -19.10
CA ARG A 65 3.18 -3.93 -20.03
C ARG A 65 3.09 -5.46 -19.99
N HIS A 66 2.65 -6.02 -18.85
CA HIS A 66 2.49 -7.46 -18.66
C HIS A 66 1.13 -7.99 -19.09
N VAL A 67 0.15 -7.11 -19.34
CA VAL A 67 -1.19 -7.47 -19.83
C VAL A 67 -1.14 -7.71 -21.33
N ASP A 68 -0.46 -6.83 -22.07
CA ASP A 68 -0.30 -6.93 -23.55
C ASP A 68 0.38 -8.22 -24.01
N SER A 69 1.05 -8.94 -23.10
CA SER A 69 1.80 -10.18 -23.38
C SER A 69 0.97 -11.46 -23.20
N ARG A 70 -0.27 -11.38 -22.68
CA ARG A 70 -1.10 -12.57 -22.42
C ARG A 70 -2.11 -12.76 -23.57
N PRO A 71 -2.19 -13.96 -24.18
CA PRO A 71 -3.24 -14.22 -25.17
C PRO A 71 -4.60 -14.15 -24.49
N GLY A 72 -5.56 -13.51 -25.16
CA GLY A 72 -6.96 -13.38 -24.72
C GLY A 72 -7.74 -14.69 -24.79
#